data_AF-W8Y3T8-F1
#
_entry.id   AF-W8Y3T8-F1
#
_cell.length_a   1.000
_cell.length_b   1.000
_cell.length_c   1.000
_cell.angle_alpha   90.00
_cell.angle_beta   90.00
_cell.angle_gamma   90.00
#
_symmetry.space_group_name_H-M   'P 1'
#
loop_
_entity.id
_entity.type
_entity.pdbx_description
1 polymer ?
#
loop_
_entity_poly.entity_id
_entity_poly.type
_entity_poly.pdbx_seq_one_letter_code
_entity_poly.pdbx_strand_id
1 'polypeptide(L)'
;METEKTLTDIHIKGIEHVTKQQIQNAKKQHKIIKLIASIYKDEGGDVNLNVEPCEIEKDHPLAKVNGTEKGITFFTDTMGQVTTIGGASNPRGAAAAALKDVINLYRKDL
;
A
#
# COMPACT_ATOMS: atom_id res chain seq x y z
N MET A 1 8.90 11.12 -15.50
CA MET A 1 8.79 12.42 -14.81
C MET A 1 8.92 12.11 -13.33
N GLU A 2 10.03 12.49 -12.73
CA GLU A 2 10.24 12.34 -11.30
C GLU A 2 9.62 13.55 -10.60
N THR A 3 8.84 13.28 -9.56
CA THR A 3 8.20 14.31 -8.73
C THR A 3 8.69 14.10 -7.32
N GLU A 4 9.25 15.15 -6.72
CA GLU A 4 9.65 15.15 -5.32
C GLU A 4 8.44 15.46 -4.45
N LYS A 5 8.24 14.66 -3.40
CA LYS A 5 7.16 14.79 -2.42
C LYS A 5 7.72 14.50 -1.04
N THR A 6 7.17 15.18 -0.05
CA THR A 6 7.52 15.08 1.36
C THR A 6 6.30 14.66 2.17
N LEU A 7 6.48 14.41 3.48
CA LEU A 7 5.37 14.05 4.36
C LEU A 7 4.27 15.11 4.42
N THR A 8 4.60 16.39 4.26
CA THR A 8 3.61 17.48 4.27
C THR A 8 2.72 17.49 3.04
N ASP A 9 3.11 16.80 1.98
CA ASP A 9 2.33 16.66 0.74
C ASP A 9 1.33 15.50 0.80
N ILE A 10 1.30 14.75 1.90
CA ILE A 10 0.46 13.56 2.07
C ILE A 10 -0.72 13.90 2.98
N HIS A 11 -1.95 13.64 2.52
CA HIS A 11 -3.10 13.63 3.41
C HIS A 11 -3.06 12.36 4.28
N ILE A 12 -3.05 12.51 5.61
CA ILE A 12 -2.90 11.39 6.55
C ILE A 12 -4.02 11.38 7.56
N LYS A 13 -4.74 10.26 7.64
CA LYS A 13 -5.73 9.94 8.65
C LYS A 13 -5.48 8.55 9.22
N GLY A 14 -5.28 8.47 10.54
CA GLY A 14 -5.05 7.21 11.24
C GLY A 14 -6.31 6.36 11.41
N ILE A 15 -6.13 5.21 12.07
CA ILE A 15 -7.22 4.26 12.40
C ILE A 15 -7.87 4.51 13.77
N GLU A 16 -7.41 5.50 14.53
CA GLU A 16 -7.79 5.76 15.93
C GLU A 16 -9.30 5.93 16.14
N HIS A 17 -9.99 6.44 15.13
CA HIS A 17 -11.44 6.68 15.16
C HIS A 17 -12.26 5.63 14.40
N VAL A 18 -11.64 4.53 13.94
CA VAL A 18 -12.37 3.44 13.27
C VAL A 18 -13.16 2.65 14.31
N THR A 19 -14.49 2.69 14.20
CA THR A 19 -15.41 2.07 15.16
C THR A 19 -15.76 0.63 14.78
N LYS A 20 -16.16 -0.16 15.79
CA LYS A 20 -16.74 -1.50 15.58
C LYS A 20 -17.96 -1.46 14.66
N GLN A 21 -18.79 -0.42 14.78
CA GLN A 21 -19.99 -0.25 13.95
C GLN A 21 -19.63 -0.08 12.47
N GLN A 22 -18.63 0.74 12.16
CA GLN A 22 -18.13 0.89 10.78
C GLN A 22 -17.62 -0.43 10.22
N ILE A 23 -16.82 -1.19 11.00
CA ILE A 23 -16.32 -2.51 10.58
C ILE A 23 -17.47 -3.48 10.31
N GLN A 24 -18.50 -3.49 11.16
CA GLN A 24 -19.68 -4.35 10.97
C GLN A 24 -20.49 -3.94 9.74
N ASN A 25 -20.68 -2.64 9.52
CA ASN A 25 -21.39 -2.11 8.36
C ASN A 25 -20.67 -2.47 7.05
N ALA A 26 -19.35 -2.26 6.98
CA ALA A 26 -18.54 -2.67 5.84
C ALA A 26 -18.68 -4.18 5.57
N LYS A 27 -18.61 -5.01 6.62
CA LYS A 27 -18.77 -6.47 6.49
C LYS A 27 -20.14 -6.87 5.90
N LYS A 28 -21.22 -6.18 6.29
CA LYS A 28 -22.58 -6.40 5.75
C LYS A 28 -22.67 -6.05 4.27
N GLN A 29 -21.86 -5.10 3.80
CA GLN A 29 -21.77 -4.69 2.40
C GLN A 29 -20.72 -5.48 1.60
N HIS A 30 -20.28 -6.65 2.09
CA HIS A 30 -19.22 -7.44 1.47
C HIS A 30 -17.84 -6.74 1.36
N LYS A 31 -17.59 -5.73 2.19
CA LYS A 31 -16.33 -4.98 2.26
C LYS A 31 -15.55 -5.27 3.55
N ILE A 32 -14.32 -4.77 3.59
CA ILE A 32 -13.45 -4.73 4.77
C ILE A 32 -12.75 -3.38 4.86
N ILE A 33 -12.54 -2.89 6.08
CA ILE A 33 -11.75 -1.67 6.30
C ILE A 33 -10.26 -2.03 6.37
N LYS A 34 -9.43 -1.34 5.59
CA LYS A 34 -7.96 -1.40 5.64
C LYS A 34 -7.40 0.03 5.69
N LEU A 35 -6.27 0.22 6.37
CA LEU A 35 -5.48 1.46 6.22
C LEU A 35 -4.73 1.37 4.90
N ILE A 36 -5.07 2.23 3.94
CA ILE A 36 -4.52 2.20 2.59
C ILE A 36 -3.69 3.47 2.37
N ALA A 37 -2.45 3.28 1.92
CA ALA A 37 -1.69 4.33 1.26
C ALA A 37 -2.00 4.26 -0.24
N SER A 38 -2.40 5.37 -0.84
CA SER A 38 -2.66 5.47 -2.28
C SER A 38 -1.89 6.62 -2.91
N ILE A 39 -1.50 6.40 -4.17
CA ILE A 39 -0.89 7.38 -5.04
C ILE A 39 -1.55 7.28 -6.40
N TYR A 40 -2.02 8.39 -6.94
CA TYR A 40 -2.65 8.44 -8.25
C TYR A 40 -2.45 9.82 -8.89
N LYS A 41 -2.54 9.86 -10.23
CA LYS A 41 -2.66 11.11 -10.98
C LYS A 41 -4.12 11.44 -11.16
N ASP A 42 -4.51 12.66 -10.89
CA ASP A 42 -5.84 13.14 -11.26
C ASP A 42 -5.92 13.51 -12.76
N GLU A 43 -7.08 13.98 -13.19
CA GLU A 43 -7.33 14.40 -14.57
C GLU A 43 -6.44 15.59 -15.02
N GLY A 44 -5.99 16.42 -14.07
CA GLY A 44 -5.05 17.52 -14.31
C GLY A 44 -3.60 17.06 -14.44
N GLY A 45 -3.32 15.80 -14.07
CA GLY A 45 -1.98 15.21 -14.08
C GLY A 45 -1.24 15.37 -12.76
N ASP A 46 -1.86 15.95 -11.74
CA ASP A 46 -1.25 16.16 -10.43
C ASP A 46 -1.19 14.86 -9.62
N VAL A 47 -0.04 14.64 -8.99
CA VAL A 47 0.20 13.44 -8.16
C VAL A 47 -0.36 13.69 -6.76
N ASN A 48 -1.37 12.90 -6.41
CA ASN A 48 -2.07 12.92 -5.13
C ASN A 48 -1.57 11.78 -4.24
N LEU A 49 -1.33 12.05 -2.96
CA LEU A 49 -0.84 11.08 -1.97
C LEU A 49 -1.77 11.08 -0.75
N ASN A 50 -2.23 9.90 -0.36
CA ASN A 50 -3.19 9.75 0.73
C ASN A 50 -2.89 8.51 1.57
N VAL A 51 -3.15 8.59 2.88
CA VAL A 51 -3.13 7.47 3.80
C VAL A 51 -4.37 7.56 4.69
N GLU A 52 -5.34 6.66 4.52
CA GLU A 52 -6.54 6.67 5.35
C GLU A 52 -7.23 5.29 5.45
N PRO A 53 -8.14 5.09 6.43
CA PRO A 53 -8.98 3.89 6.46
C PRO A 53 -9.97 3.89 5.29
N CYS A 54 -9.88 2.89 4.43
CA CYS A 54 -10.75 2.71 3.26
C CYS A 54 -11.55 1.41 3.38
N GLU A 55 -12.82 1.44 2.94
CA GLU A 55 -13.58 0.22 2.69
C GLU A 55 -13.22 -0.34 1.32
N ILE A 56 -12.68 -1.56 1.29
CA ILE A 56 -12.35 -2.27 0.04
C ILE A 56 -13.22 -3.53 -0.08
N GLU A 57 -13.55 -3.91 -1.30
CA GLU A 57 -14.28 -5.15 -1.57
C GLU A 57 -13.50 -6.36 -1.05
N LYS A 58 -14.21 -7.37 -0.53
CA LYS A 58 -13.57 -8.57 0.06
C LYS A 58 -12.82 -9.42 -0.96
N ASP A 59 -13.17 -9.32 -2.23
CA ASP A 59 -12.49 -10.00 -3.34
C ASP A 59 -11.20 -9.27 -3.77
N HIS A 60 -11.06 -7.98 -3.45
CA HIS A 60 -9.84 -7.23 -3.71
C HIS A 60 -8.62 -7.92 -3.06
N PRO A 61 -7.48 -8.10 -3.77
CA PRO A 61 -6.31 -8.80 -3.23
C PRO A 61 -5.82 -8.28 -1.86
N LEU A 62 -5.85 -6.95 -1.65
CA LEU A 62 -5.47 -6.32 -0.38
C LEU A 62 -6.40 -6.66 0.80
N ALA A 63 -7.63 -7.12 0.55
CA ALA A 63 -8.55 -7.54 1.62
C ALA A 63 -7.98 -8.73 2.41
N LYS A 64 -7.21 -9.58 1.74
CA LYS A 64 -6.62 -10.81 2.30
C LYS A 64 -5.29 -10.58 3.03
N VAL A 65 -4.69 -9.39 2.93
CA VAL A 65 -3.46 -9.02 3.64
C VAL A 65 -3.78 -8.82 5.11
N ASN A 66 -3.30 -9.71 5.98
CA ASN A 66 -3.68 -9.75 7.39
C ASN A 66 -2.46 -9.82 8.31
N GLY A 67 -2.68 -9.53 9.60
CA GLY A 67 -1.62 -9.54 10.60
C GLY A 67 -0.54 -8.51 10.28
N THR A 68 0.71 -8.97 10.18
CA THR A 68 1.89 -8.11 9.95
C THR A 68 2.36 -8.07 8.49
N GLU A 69 1.65 -8.76 7.60
CA GLU A 69 1.91 -8.70 6.16
C GLU A 69 1.59 -7.34 5.55
N LYS A 70 2.17 -7.08 4.39
CA LYS A 70 1.94 -5.88 3.60
C LYS A 70 1.61 -6.31 2.18
N GLY A 71 0.86 -5.48 1.47
CA GLY A 71 0.59 -5.68 0.07
C GLY A 71 0.58 -4.35 -0.67
N ILE A 72 1.03 -4.38 -1.91
CA ILE A 72 0.95 -3.26 -2.84
C ILE A 72 0.24 -3.72 -4.11
N THR A 73 -0.67 -2.89 -4.59
CA THR A 73 -1.36 -3.11 -5.86
C THR A 73 -0.99 -1.99 -6.81
N PHE A 74 -0.50 -2.38 -7.98
CA PHE A 74 -0.23 -1.48 -9.09
C PHE A 74 -1.36 -1.62 -10.11
N PHE A 75 -1.87 -0.49 -10.58
CA PHE A 75 -2.74 -0.42 -11.75
C PHE A 75 -1.89 0.04 -12.92
N THR A 76 -1.85 -0.79 -13.95
CA THR A 76 -1.02 -0.57 -15.14
C THR A 76 -1.92 -0.44 -16.35
N ASP A 77 -1.44 0.29 -17.36
CA ASP A 77 -2.10 0.45 -18.65
C ASP A 77 -2.11 -0.84 -19.49
N THR A 78 -1.15 -1.73 -19.26
CA THR A 78 -0.87 -2.89 -20.13
C THR A 78 -1.06 -4.24 -19.45
N MET A 79 -0.72 -4.36 -18.17
CA MET A 79 -0.80 -5.62 -17.40
C MET A 79 -2.03 -5.67 -16.49
N GLY A 80 -2.88 -4.65 -16.51
CA GLY A 80 -4.00 -4.51 -15.59
C GLY A 80 -3.50 -4.37 -14.14
N GLN A 81 -4.09 -5.15 -13.24
CA GLN A 81 -3.79 -5.10 -11.81
C GLN A 81 -2.70 -6.11 -11.43
N VAL A 82 -1.60 -5.62 -10.85
CA VAL A 82 -0.52 -6.46 -10.31
C VAL A 82 -0.44 -6.24 -8.80
N THR A 83 -0.69 -7.30 -8.02
CA THR A 83 -0.59 -7.24 -6.57
C THR A 83 0.54 -8.12 -6.05
N THR A 84 1.42 -7.53 -5.23
CA THR A 84 2.48 -8.24 -4.50
C THR A 84 2.13 -8.23 -3.02
N ILE A 85 2.19 -9.39 -2.37
CA ILE A 85 1.89 -9.57 -0.94
C ILE A 85 3.06 -10.30 -0.27
N GLY A 86 3.43 -9.86 0.93
CA GLY A 86 4.43 -10.52 1.76
C GLY A 86 5.00 -9.61 2.83
N GLY A 87 6.25 -9.87 3.24
CA GLY A 87 6.97 -8.96 4.13
C GLY A 87 6.35 -8.83 5.51
N ALA A 88 5.87 -9.95 6.08
CA ALA A 88 5.53 -10.03 7.49
C ALA A 88 6.68 -9.40 8.31
N SER A 89 6.36 -8.43 9.16
CA SER A 89 7.36 -7.59 9.84
C SER A 89 8.39 -8.45 10.60
N ASN A 90 9.61 -8.53 10.08
CA ASN A 90 10.71 -9.32 10.64
C ASN A 90 12.06 -8.60 10.39
N PRO A 91 12.89 -8.36 11.43
CA PRO A 91 14.20 -7.74 11.28
C PRO A 91 15.13 -8.43 10.28
N ARG A 92 15.07 -9.77 10.16
CA ARG A 92 15.87 -10.52 9.18
C ARG A 92 15.49 -10.17 7.74
N GLY A 93 14.20 -9.96 7.47
CA GLY A 93 13.73 -9.54 6.14
C GLY A 93 14.25 -8.16 5.77
N ALA A 94 14.23 -7.22 6.71
CA ALA A 94 14.79 -5.88 6.52
C ALA A 94 16.32 -5.93 6.29
N ALA A 95 17.04 -6.74 7.07
CA ALA A 95 18.48 -6.93 6.90
C ALA A 95 18.83 -7.57 5.53
N ALA A 96 18.03 -8.55 5.09
CA ALA A 96 18.21 -9.17 3.78
C ALA A 96 17.97 -8.17 2.64
N ALA A 97 16.98 -7.28 2.77
CA ALA A 97 16.75 -6.21 1.79
C ALA A 97 17.95 -5.25 1.72
N ALA A 98 18.48 -4.81 2.87
CA ALA A 98 19.67 -3.96 2.90
C ALA A 98 20.90 -4.65 2.30
N LEU A 99 21.13 -5.93 2.61
CA LEU A 99 22.21 -6.72 2.01
C LEU A 99 22.04 -6.86 0.49
N LYS A 100 20.82 -7.08 0.01
CA LYS A 100 20.50 -7.12 -1.43
C LYS A 100 20.87 -5.79 -2.10
N ASP A 101 20.60 -4.65 -1.47
CA ASP A 101 20.98 -3.34 -2.00
C ASP A 101 22.52 -3.17 -2.03
N VAL A 102 23.24 -3.59 -0.98
CA VAL A 102 24.72 -3.59 -0.98
C VAL A 102 25.26 -4.46 -2.11
N ILE A 103 24.76 -5.68 -2.29
CA ILE A 103 25.19 -6.56 -3.38
C ILE A 103 24.97 -5.89 -4.74
N ASN A 104 23.83 -5.22 -4.93
CA ASN A 104 23.52 -4.52 -6.18
C ASN A 104 24.44 -3.30 -6.42
N LEU A 105 24.85 -2.58 -5.38
CA LEU A 105 25.81 -1.48 -5.50
C LEU A 105 27.20 -1.94 -5.98
N TYR A 106 27.61 -3.16 -5.61
CA TYR A 106 28.91 -3.72 -6.01
C TYR A 106 28.87 -4.52 -7.31
N ARG A 107 27.68 -4.93 -7.77
CA ARG A 107 27.52 -5.69 -9.00
C ARG A 107 27.77 -4.76 -10.20
N LYS A 108 28.75 -5.11 -11.05
CA LYS A 108 29.20 -4.26 -12.17
C LYS A 108 28.41 -4.46 -13.46
N ASP A 109 27.48 -5.42 -13.48
CA ASP A 109 26.94 -6.01 -14.71
C ASP A 109 25.43 -5.77 -14.90
N LEU A 110 24.91 -4.65 -14.37
CA LEU A 110 23.55 -4.15 -14.60
C LEU A 110 23.61 -2.71 -15.11
#